data_AF-A0A6A4DVX3-F1
#
_entry.id   AF-A0A6A4DVX3-F1
#
_cell.length_a   1.000
_cell.length_b   1.000
_cell.length_c   1.000
_cell.angle_alpha   90.00
_cell.angle_beta   90.00
_cell.angle_gamma   90.00
#
_symmetry.space_group_name_H-M   'P 1'
#
loop_
_entity.id
_entity.type
_entity.pdbx_description
1 polymer ?
#
loop_
_entity_poly.entity_id
_entity_poly.type
_entity_poly.pdbx_seq_one_letter_code
_entity_poly.pdbx_strand_id
1 'polypeptide(L)'
;MADNRGSSRRSSRRGPQRPKTPQRNVTGNSKSKPTSSRNRNRSTPRGRPVIVPQSRVTSLPSDLWTLLLPFLTWRDTDAMLCVCCEWRKVVSEAKKSFPEWRSTVLGPSANGSESLELLRANHLKWADTRFAPDLVLLSAASQDCSPWHSGGYWEEAIAAIEGAKLLPPRCKIVGLFTMNSVLGRPEEDEDVEEDPTGSSAVTLSISIAHLPETTLEMAEFDRKDLRRYHHELENPFTSLEERDTPSFLMFGVNDQSARHLVPAVEQWHPGAAVVGAVSPLVDRCVPLATYSGGVEARKPRKNRGAKQQAARRPRPPGQVAFSSTILLRLQGTVGVKAFSSSGYHPITPVVRCEGASALDNFSQVMAYDLVSIVGQDEVEQHHIVDLLEPTERLAIDQEDQTLNIFSCREIAPLRHLSNCCRATESDFVPVATSADIERLEFVTPWWNNLVMSVPGLYWQEGTYGILASHHPTRTSQALTNVLQSTQAGLSSASERALGAFLVAGALNEVEDAVHAKDVSKLVVDTFRGLQIGGCIVRISVGPVALPGGLQLPVGRNVAQVQAHTTCGAIFYTKA
;
A
#
# COMPACT_ATOMS: atom_id res chain seq x y z
N MET A 1 16.71 -26.89 -70.37
CA MET A 1 17.62 -28.04 -70.54
C MET A 1 17.60 -28.85 -69.25
N ALA A 2 17.22 -30.13 -69.40
CA ALA A 2 17.44 -31.30 -68.55
C ALA A 2 17.11 -31.27 -67.03
N ASP A 3 16.06 -32.02 -66.70
CA ASP A 3 15.85 -32.79 -65.46
C ASP A 3 16.98 -33.82 -65.17
N ASN A 4 17.15 -34.18 -63.89
CA ASN A 4 17.35 -35.56 -63.41
C ASN A 4 17.29 -35.59 -61.86
N ARG A 5 16.21 -36.05 -61.23
CA ARG A 5 15.83 -37.45 -60.89
C ARG A 5 16.89 -38.26 -60.12
N GLY A 6 16.49 -38.75 -58.94
CA GLY A 6 17.22 -39.79 -58.21
C GLY A 6 16.66 -40.13 -56.83
N SER A 7 15.51 -40.81 -56.77
CA SER A 7 15.00 -41.50 -55.57
C SER A 7 15.87 -42.72 -55.22
N SER A 8 15.86 -43.21 -53.96
CA SER A 8 15.44 -44.60 -53.59
C SER A 8 16.07 -45.18 -52.29
N ARG A 9 15.16 -45.67 -51.41
CA ARG A 9 15.16 -46.91 -50.58
C ARG A 9 15.92 -47.05 -49.22
N ARG A 10 15.07 -47.13 -48.16
CA ARG A 10 14.79 -48.24 -47.21
C ARG A 10 15.92 -49.13 -46.63
N SER A 11 15.97 -49.19 -45.28
CA SER A 11 15.95 -50.42 -44.44
C SER A 11 15.74 -50.02 -42.95
N SER A 12 14.61 -50.28 -42.28
CA SER A 12 14.20 -51.51 -41.55
C SER A 12 15.17 -52.09 -40.50
N ARG A 13 14.77 -52.05 -39.22
CA ARG A 13 14.97 -53.06 -38.15
C ARG A 13 14.28 -52.55 -36.86
N ARG A 14 13.04 -53.00 -36.60
CA ARG A 14 12.63 -54.04 -35.62
C ARG A 14 12.73 -53.58 -34.14
N GLY A 15 11.58 -53.57 -33.47
CA GLY A 15 11.42 -53.34 -32.03
C GLY A 15 11.93 -54.49 -31.14
N PRO A 16 11.53 -54.51 -29.86
CA PRO A 16 10.28 -55.23 -29.56
C PRO A 16 9.34 -54.56 -28.54
N GLN A 17 8.13 -55.11 -28.52
CA GLN A 17 6.95 -54.74 -27.73
C GLN A 17 7.03 -55.21 -26.26
N ARG A 18 6.37 -54.40 -25.41
CA ARG A 18 5.54 -54.65 -24.21
C ARG A 18 5.21 -56.11 -23.80
N PRO A 19 4.86 -56.38 -22.52
CA PRO A 19 3.47 -56.19 -22.10
C PRO A 19 3.21 -55.75 -20.64
N LYS A 20 1.94 -55.43 -20.38
CA LYS A 20 1.30 -54.99 -19.12
C LYS A 20 0.85 -56.20 -18.25
N THR A 21 0.87 -56.03 -16.91
CA THR A 21 -0.06 -56.50 -15.81
C THR A 21 -0.48 -57.99 -15.71
N PRO A 22 -0.69 -58.59 -14.50
CA PRO A 22 -1.83 -58.28 -13.59
C PRO A 22 -1.68 -58.54 -12.07
N GLN A 23 -2.76 -58.23 -11.32
CA GLN A 23 -3.07 -58.53 -9.91
C GLN A 23 -3.12 -60.03 -9.57
N ARG A 24 -2.86 -60.44 -8.30
CA ARG A 24 -3.84 -61.08 -7.35
C ARG A 24 -3.21 -61.58 -6.02
N ASN A 25 -4.08 -61.60 -5.00
CA ASN A 25 -4.00 -62.06 -3.59
C ASN A 25 -3.41 -63.46 -3.30
N VAL A 26 -3.09 -63.71 -2.00
CA VAL A 26 -3.39 -64.91 -1.14
C VAL A 26 -2.58 -64.74 0.18
N THR A 27 -3.16 -64.34 1.33
CA THR A 27 -3.75 -65.13 2.45
C THR A 27 -2.90 -66.27 3.05
N GLY A 28 -2.72 -66.25 4.38
CA GLY A 28 -2.45 -67.42 5.24
C GLY A 28 -1.42 -67.14 6.33
N ASN A 29 -1.83 -66.91 7.59
CA ASN A 29 -1.97 -67.91 8.67
C ASN A 29 -0.66 -68.67 9.00
N SER A 30 -0.27 -68.99 10.23
CA SER A 30 -0.63 -68.70 11.62
C SER A 30 0.25 -69.63 12.47
N LYS A 31 0.34 -69.38 13.79
CA LYS A 31 0.84 -70.29 14.86
C LYS A 31 2.36 -70.49 14.97
N SER A 32 3.02 -70.68 16.11
CA SER A 32 2.87 -70.37 17.55
C SER A 32 3.73 -71.41 18.31
N LYS A 33 4.63 -70.95 19.18
CA LYS A 33 5.17 -71.62 20.40
C LYS A 33 6.08 -72.87 20.20
N PRO A 34 6.87 -73.33 21.22
CA PRO A 34 6.98 -72.88 22.62
C PRO A 34 8.42 -72.78 23.24
N THR A 35 8.48 -72.06 24.36
CA THR A 35 9.27 -72.24 25.62
C THR A 35 10.64 -72.95 25.63
N SER A 36 11.63 -72.32 26.28
CA SER A 36 12.23 -72.91 27.49
C SER A 36 12.87 -71.86 28.40
N SER A 37 12.74 -72.09 29.69
CA SER A 37 13.19 -71.30 30.81
C SER A 37 14.64 -71.65 31.21
N ARG A 38 15.40 -70.66 31.67
CA ARG A 38 16.28 -70.86 32.83
C ARG A 38 16.70 -69.53 33.45
N ASN A 39 16.49 -69.46 34.75
CA ASN A 39 16.68 -68.31 35.61
C ASN A 39 18.01 -68.46 36.37
N ARG A 40 18.64 -67.32 36.70
CA ARG A 40 19.70 -67.04 37.70
C ARG A 40 21.01 -66.49 37.12
N ASN A 41 21.21 -65.18 37.24
CA ASN A 41 21.89 -64.63 38.42
C ASN A 41 21.83 -63.10 38.47
N ARG A 42 21.73 -62.60 39.71
CA ARG A 42 21.75 -61.18 40.13
C ARG A 42 22.97 -60.44 39.57
N SER A 43 22.73 -59.30 38.95
CA SER A 43 23.61 -58.13 39.05
C SER A 43 22.73 -56.88 39.18
N THR A 44 23.03 -56.09 40.19
CA THR A 44 22.42 -54.82 40.59
C THR A 44 22.08 -53.89 39.41
N PRO A 45 20.88 -53.26 39.38
CA PRO A 45 20.69 -52.14 38.48
C PRO A 45 21.47 -50.97 39.07
N ARG A 46 22.54 -50.56 38.37
CA ARG A 46 23.06 -49.19 38.50
C ARG A 46 21.88 -48.27 38.21
N GLY A 47 21.30 -47.70 39.26
CA GLY A 47 20.36 -46.60 39.12
C GLY A 47 21.04 -45.53 38.29
N ARG A 48 20.52 -45.26 37.09
CA ARG A 48 20.75 -43.96 36.48
C ARG A 48 20.32 -42.93 37.53
N PRO A 49 21.11 -41.89 37.82
CA PRO A 49 20.58 -40.79 38.58
C PRO A 49 19.34 -40.33 37.82
N VAL A 50 18.17 -40.51 38.42
CA VAL A 50 16.99 -39.77 38.00
C VAL A 50 17.41 -38.33 38.22
N ILE A 51 17.77 -37.66 37.13
CA ILE A 51 17.87 -36.21 37.12
C ILE A 51 16.45 -35.76 37.42
N VAL A 52 16.18 -35.53 38.71
CA VAL A 52 15.01 -34.76 39.12
C VAL A 52 15.17 -33.44 38.38
N PRO A 53 14.20 -33.01 37.55
CA PRO A 53 14.26 -31.69 36.98
C PRO A 53 14.12 -30.69 38.13
N GLN A 54 15.26 -30.29 38.70
CA GLN A 54 15.35 -29.07 39.48
C GLN A 54 15.27 -27.90 38.49
N SER A 55 14.04 -27.57 38.11
CA SER A 55 13.72 -26.18 37.85
C SER A 55 12.30 -25.93 38.34
N ARG A 56 12.17 -25.65 39.63
CA ARG A 56 11.12 -24.72 40.05
C ARG A 56 11.52 -23.38 39.44
N VAL A 57 11.23 -23.19 38.15
CA VAL A 57 11.08 -21.85 37.59
C VAL A 57 9.83 -21.34 38.30
N THR A 58 10.05 -20.68 39.44
CA THR A 58 9.00 -19.93 40.12
C THR A 58 8.44 -19.00 39.06
N SER A 59 7.14 -19.16 38.76
CA SER A 59 6.41 -18.24 37.90
C SER A 59 6.70 -16.83 38.39
N LEU A 60 7.33 -16.01 37.55
CA LEU A 60 7.46 -14.59 37.88
C LEU A 60 6.03 -14.03 38.04
N PRO A 61 5.76 -13.17 39.03
CA PRO A 61 4.48 -12.47 39.12
C PRO A 61 4.17 -11.77 37.79
N SER A 62 2.90 -11.74 37.39
CA SER A 62 2.43 -11.03 36.19
C SER A 62 2.94 -9.59 36.12
N ASP A 63 3.12 -8.97 37.28
CA ASP A 63 3.52 -7.57 37.44
C ASP A 63 4.99 -7.34 37.08
N LEU A 64 5.82 -8.40 37.12
CA LEU A 64 7.21 -8.33 36.69
C LEU A 64 7.34 -8.48 35.17
N TRP A 65 6.35 -9.09 34.50
CA TRP A 65 6.32 -9.21 33.06
C TRP A 65 6.14 -7.84 32.37
N THR A 66 5.22 -7.01 32.87
CA THR A 66 5.00 -5.65 32.34
C THR A 66 6.24 -4.77 32.49
N LEU A 67 7.09 -5.02 33.49
CA LEU A 67 8.37 -4.35 33.68
C LEU A 67 9.47 -4.86 32.74
N LEU A 68 9.44 -6.14 32.37
CA LEU A 68 10.45 -6.75 31.49
C LEU A 68 10.15 -6.52 30.01
N LEU A 69 8.86 -6.57 29.62
CA LEU A 69 8.41 -6.53 28.24
C LEU A 69 9.01 -5.38 27.40
N PRO A 70 9.16 -4.14 27.91
CA PRO A 70 9.77 -3.05 27.14
C PRO A 70 11.24 -3.28 26.74
N PHE A 71 11.94 -4.20 27.41
CA PHE A 71 13.37 -4.47 27.20
C PHE A 71 13.63 -5.75 26.40
N LEU A 72 12.57 -6.46 26.00
CA LEU A 72 12.70 -7.72 25.26
C LEU A 72 12.61 -7.48 23.77
N THR A 73 13.47 -8.17 23.02
CA THR A 73 13.33 -8.31 21.58
C THR A 73 12.41 -9.48 21.25
N TRP A 74 11.94 -9.56 20.01
CA TRP A 74 11.11 -10.66 19.56
C TRP A 74 11.79 -12.02 19.66
N ARG A 75 13.12 -12.05 19.55
CA ARG A 75 13.90 -13.28 19.75
C ARG A 75 13.90 -13.71 21.20
N ASP A 76 13.96 -12.76 22.13
CA ASP A 76 13.90 -13.04 23.56
C ASP A 76 12.49 -13.52 23.94
N THR A 77 11.43 -12.87 23.45
CA THR A 77 10.06 -13.32 23.70
C THR A 77 9.77 -14.67 23.06
N ASP A 78 10.27 -14.96 21.85
CA ASP A 78 10.17 -16.28 21.23
C ASP A 78 10.94 -17.36 22.03
N ALA A 79 12.14 -17.04 22.53
CA ALA A 79 12.88 -17.96 23.39
C ALA A 79 12.11 -18.28 24.68
N MET A 80 11.42 -17.29 25.25
CA MET A 80 10.59 -17.47 26.45
C MET A 80 9.41 -18.42 26.25
N LEU A 81 8.83 -18.52 25.04
CA LEU A 81 7.80 -19.51 24.71
C LEU A 81 8.27 -20.97 24.92
N CYS A 82 9.59 -21.19 24.91
CA CYS A 82 10.22 -22.49 25.07
C CYS A 82 10.65 -22.82 26.50
N VAL A 83 10.62 -21.86 27.44
CA VAL A 83 11.14 -22.03 28.81
C VAL A 83 10.23 -22.92 29.67
N CYS A 84 8.96 -22.53 29.85
CA CYS A 84 7.96 -23.36 30.55
C CYS A 84 6.53 -23.00 30.13
N CYS A 85 5.53 -23.76 30.60
CA CYS A 85 4.12 -23.53 30.24
C CYS A 85 3.57 -22.18 30.72
N GLU A 86 4.00 -21.69 31.89
CA GLU A 86 3.54 -20.40 32.42
C GLU A 86 4.10 -19.23 31.62
N TRP A 87 5.40 -19.24 31.32
CA TRP A 87 6.02 -18.25 30.42
C TRP A 87 5.37 -18.25 29.04
N ARG A 88 5.10 -19.45 28.49
CA ARG A 88 4.39 -19.55 27.20
C ARG A 88 3.02 -18.88 27.24
N LYS A 89 2.23 -19.12 28.30
CA LYS A 89 0.91 -18.49 28.46
C LYS A 89 1.04 -16.97 28.54
N VAL A 90 1.93 -16.47 29.40
CA VAL A 90 2.15 -15.03 29.59
C VAL A 90 2.58 -14.35 28.29
N VAL A 91 3.57 -14.91 27.58
CA VAL A 91 4.04 -14.37 26.29
C VAL A 91 2.93 -14.44 25.23
N SER A 92 2.19 -15.54 25.16
CA SER A 92 1.12 -15.70 24.17
C SER A 92 -0.02 -14.72 24.40
N GLU A 93 -0.39 -14.47 25.65
CA GLU A 93 -1.40 -13.46 26.00
C GLU A 93 -0.88 -12.05 25.74
N ALA A 94 0.36 -11.74 26.13
CA ALA A 94 0.96 -10.44 25.88
C ALA A 94 1.09 -10.15 24.37
N LYS A 95 1.47 -11.14 23.56
CA LYS A 95 1.55 -11.00 22.11
C LYS A 95 0.23 -10.50 21.54
N LYS A 96 -0.90 -11.08 21.99
CA LYS A 96 -2.24 -10.66 21.55
C LYS A 96 -2.58 -9.23 21.96
N SER A 97 -2.20 -8.83 23.17
CA SER A 97 -2.56 -7.54 23.75
C SER A 97 -1.71 -6.36 23.29
N PHE A 98 -0.53 -6.60 22.70
CA PHE A 98 0.44 -5.55 22.39
C PHE A 98 0.85 -5.53 20.91
N PRO A 99 -0.04 -5.07 20.01
CA PRO A 99 0.37 -4.67 18.67
C PRO A 99 1.46 -3.60 18.72
N GLU A 100 2.33 -3.60 17.71
CA GLU A 100 3.47 -2.70 17.67
C GLU A 100 3.73 -2.26 16.24
N TRP A 101 3.95 -0.95 16.05
CA TRP A 101 4.40 -0.37 14.80
C TRP A 101 5.62 0.49 15.10
N ARG A 102 6.74 0.22 14.43
CA ARG A 102 7.96 1.04 14.53
C ARG A 102 8.35 1.51 13.14
N SER A 103 8.85 2.72 13.07
CA SER A 103 9.40 3.30 11.85
C SER A 103 10.77 3.88 12.14
N THR A 104 11.71 3.65 11.25
CA THR A 104 13.07 4.20 11.33
C THR A 104 13.47 4.73 9.97
N VAL A 105 13.95 5.96 9.92
CA VAL A 105 14.51 6.53 8.70
C VAL A 105 16.02 6.45 8.76
N LEU A 106 16.61 5.95 7.68
CA LEU A 106 18.03 5.72 7.48
C LEU A 106 18.48 6.61 6.32
N GLY A 107 19.33 7.60 6.62
CA GLY A 107 19.89 8.51 5.63
C GLY A 107 19.69 9.99 5.99
N PRO A 108 19.97 10.90 5.04
CA PRO A 108 20.34 10.61 3.64
C PRO A 108 21.69 9.88 3.51
N SER A 109 21.81 9.04 2.50
CA SER A 109 23.07 8.38 2.09
C SER A 109 23.45 8.82 0.68
N ALA A 110 24.73 8.82 0.30
CA ALA A 110 25.16 9.35 -0.99
C ALA A 110 24.71 8.47 -2.18
N ASN A 111 24.49 7.17 -1.96
CA ASN A 111 24.04 6.23 -2.99
C ASN A 111 23.41 4.97 -2.40
N GLY A 112 22.84 4.12 -3.26
CA GLY A 112 22.20 2.87 -2.85
C GLY A 112 23.12 1.88 -2.12
N SER A 113 24.44 1.88 -2.38
CA SER A 113 25.36 0.97 -1.67
C SER A 113 25.55 1.40 -0.22
N GLU A 114 25.74 2.70 0.02
CA GLU A 114 25.84 3.27 1.36
C GLU A 114 24.52 3.12 2.13
N SER A 115 23.38 3.27 1.45
CA SER A 115 22.06 2.99 2.05
C SER A 115 21.96 1.55 2.60
N LEU A 116 22.49 0.56 1.87
CA LEU A 116 22.54 -0.83 2.32
C LEU A 116 23.52 -1.02 3.50
N GLU A 117 24.60 -0.25 3.57
CA GLU A 117 25.49 -0.24 4.73
C GLU A 117 24.81 0.35 5.96
N LEU A 118 24.07 1.45 5.82
CA LEU A 118 23.25 2.01 6.89
C LEU A 118 22.20 1.02 7.38
N LEU A 119 21.53 0.29 6.47
CA LEU A 119 20.59 -0.77 6.81
C LEU A 119 21.24 -1.85 7.67
N ARG A 120 22.45 -2.30 7.31
CA ARG A 120 23.21 -3.32 8.06
C ARG A 120 23.71 -2.78 9.40
N ALA A 121 24.27 -1.57 9.43
CA ALA A 121 24.86 -0.99 10.62
C ALA A 121 23.82 -0.65 11.70
N ASN A 122 22.61 -0.26 11.29
CA ASN A 122 21.55 0.18 12.21
C ASN A 122 20.50 -0.89 12.51
N HIS A 123 20.79 -2.18 12.25
CA HIS A 123 19.82 -3.26 12.46
C HIS A 123 19.22 -3.33 13.86
N LEU A 124 19.98 -2.97 14.89
CA LEU A 124 19.48 -2.93 16.27
C LEU A 124 18.48 -1.79 16.51
N LYS A 125 18.49 -0.72 15.70
CA LYS A 125 17.53 0.39 15.84
C LYS A 125 16.19 0.04 15.23
N TRP A 126 16.21 -0.58 14.04
CA TRP A 126 14.98 -0.85 13.30
C TRP A 126 14.35 -2.21 13.62
N ALA A 127 15.14 -3.25 13.91
CA ALA A 127 14.62 -4.61 14.11
C ALA A 127 14.10 -4.91 15.53
N ASP A 128 14.24 -3.94 16.45
CA ASP A 128 13.99 -4.09 17.88
C ASP A 128 12.49 -4.11 18.24
N THR A 129 11.73 -5.02 17.65
CA THR A 129 10.32 -5.22 18.03
C THR A 129 10.22 -6.20 19.19
N ARG A 130 9.24 -6.03 20.09
CA ARG A 130 9.07 -6.92 21.25
C ARG A 130 8.52 -8.29 20.86
N PHE A 131 7.76 -8.35 19.78
CA PHE A 131 7.13 -9.56 19.26
C PHE A 131 7.45 -9.75 17.80
N ALA A 132 7.39 -10.99 17.35
CA ALA A 132 7.78 -11.39 16.00
C ALA A 132 6.98 -10.58 14.96
N PRO A 133 7.65 -9.79 14.10
CA PRO A 133 6.96 -8.92 13.15
C PRO A 133 6.32 -9.69 11.99
N ASP A 134 5.20 -9.17 11.52
CA ASP A 134 4.37 -9.76 10.47
C ASP A 134 4.56 -9.05 9.11
N LEU A 135 4.84 -7.74 9.15
CA LEU A 135 5.01 -6.89 7.98
C LEU A 135 6.24 -5.98 8.12
N VAL A 136 6.98 -5.84 7.03
CA VAL A 136 8.00 -4.80 6.83
C VAL A 136 7.69 -4.01 5.57
N LEU A 137 7.62 -2.69 5.70
CA LEU A 137 7.56 -1.76 4.58
C LEU A 137 8.92 -1.08 4.43
N LEU A 138 9.56 -1.25 3.28
CA LEU A 138 10.79 -0.56 2.90
C LEU A 138 10.43 0.52 1.88
N SER A 139 10.67 1.79 2.20
CA SER A 139 10.46 2.90 1.28
C SER A 139 11.80 3.56 0.96
N ALA A 140 12.25 3.46 -0.29
CA ALA A 140 13.47 4.07 -0.77
C ALA A 140 13.15 5.31 -1.62
N ALA A 141 13.72 6.44 -1.24
CA ALA A 141 13.63 7.71 -1.94
C ALA A 141 14.94 8.06 -2.62
N SER A 142 14.94 8.31 -3.93
CA SER A 142 16.13 8.80 -4.66
C SER A 142 15.77 9.46 -5.99
N GLN A 143 16.53 10.47 -6.40
CA GLN A 143 16.40 11.07 -7.74
C GLN A 143 17.00 10.20 -8.85
N ASP A 144 17.84 9.20 -8.51
CA ASP A 144 18.24 8.14 -9.44
C ASP A 144 17.27 6.97 -9.31
N CYS A 145 16.79 6.42 -10.43
CA CYS A 145 15.93 5.24 -10.45
C CYS A 145 16.63 4.00 -11.04
N SER A 146 17.88 4.15 -11.49
CA SER A 146 18.60 3.15 -12.28
C SER A 146 18.87 1.84 -11.49
N PRO A 147 19.45 1.89 -10.26
CA PRO A 147 19.60 0.72 -9.39
C PRO A 147 18.33 -0.12 -9.14
N TRP A 148 17.17 0.51 -9.08
CA TRP A 148 15.91 -0.09 -8.66
C TRP A 148 15.23 -0.89 -9.77
N HIS A 149 15.39 -0.49 -11.04
CA HIS A 149 14.83 -1.21 -12.19
C HIS A 149 15.32 -2.66 -12.30
N SER A 150 16.57 -2.91 -11.92
CA SER A 150 17.16 -4.25 -12.00
C SER A 150 16.68 -5.20 -10.91
N GLY A 151 16.00 -4.68 -9.87
CA GLY A 151 15.65 -5.43 -8.67
C GLY A 151 16.84 -5.77 -7.76
N GLY A 152 18.08 -5.56 -8.21
CA GLY A 152 19.29 -5.96 -7.48
C GLY A 152 19.43 -5.30 -6.11
N TYR A 153 19.07 -4.03 -5.98
CA TYR A 153 19.05 -3.34 -4.69
C TYR A 153 18.13 -4.05 -3.69
N TRP A 154 16.92 -4.42 -4.12
CA TRP A 154 15.95 -5.11 -3.28
C TRP A 154 16.42 -6.50 -2.88
N GLU A 155 17.01 -7.26 -3.81
CA GLU A 155 17.62 -8.56 -3.50
C GLU A 155 18.70 -8.43 -2.41
N GLU A 156 19.58 -7.42 -2.52
CA GLU A 156 20.66 -7.20 -1.56
C GLU A 156 20.16 -6.69 -0.21
N ALA A 157 19.14 -5.81 -0.18
CA ALA A 157 18.49 -5.36 1.04
C ALA A 157 17.86 -6.54 1.79
N ILE A 158 17.06 -7.36 1.09
CA ILE A 158 16.40 -8.53 1.67
C ILE A 158 17.44 -9.57 2.10
N ALA A 159 18.51 -9.78 1.32
CA ALA A 159 19.61 -10.67 1.70
C ALA A 159 20.34 -10.18 2.96
N ALA A 160 20.50 -8.87 3.14
CA ALA A 160 21.09 -8.30 4.35
C ALA A 160 20.20 -8.55 5.57
N ILE A 161 18.88 -8.34 5.44
CA ILE A 161 17.88 -8.58 6.49
C ILE A 161 17.84 -10.07 6.89
N GLU A 162 17.78 -10.96 5.91
CA GLU A 162 17.78 -12.41 6.09
C GLU A 162 19.10 -12.94 6.66
N GLY A 163 20.23 -12.44 6.15
CA GLY A 163 21.56 -12.83 6.60
C GLY A 163 21.80 -12.51 8.08
N ALA A 164 21.25 -11.40 8.55
CA ALA A 164 21.27 -11.01 9.96
C ALA A 164 20.18 -11.71 10.82
N LYS A 165 19.31 -12.52 10.20
CA LYS A 165 18.21 -13.28 10.82
C LYS A 165 17.23 -12.40 11.60
N LEU A 166 17.05 -11.15 11.18
CA LEU A 166 16.39 -10.09 11.97
C LEU A 166 14.87 -10.23 12.02
N LEU A 167 14.29 -10.99 11.10
CA LEU A 167 12.86 -11.18 10.96
C LEU A 167 12.50 -12.68 11.00
N PRO A 168 11.28 -13.03 11.44
CA PRO A 168 10.80 -14.40 11.40
C PRO A 168 10.53 -14.84 9.94
N PRO A 169 10.60 -16.15 9.63
CA PRO A 169 10.42 -16.65 8.26
C PRO A 169 9.06 -16.35 7.61
N ARG A 170 8.04 -16.00 8.40
CA ARG A 170 6.70 -15.69 7.88
C ARG A 170 6.48 -14.19 7.62
N CYS A 171 7.43 -13.35 8.02
CA CYS A 171 7.35 -11.91 7.83
C CYS A 171 7.27 -11.57 6.34
N LYS A 172 6.34 -10.70 5.97
CA LYS A 172 6.21 -10.18 4.61
C LYS A 172 7.01 -8.90 4.49
N ILE A 173 7.77 -8.76 3.41
CA ILE A 173 8.51 -7.53 3.11
C ILE A 173 7.96 -6.95 1.80
N VAL A 174 7.61 -5.67 1.81
CA VAL A 174 7.21 -4.90 0.64
C VAL A 174 8.15 -3.72 0.45
N GLY A 175 8.80 -3.66 -0.72
CA GLY A 175 9.71 -2.61 -1.14
C GLY A 175 9.04 -1.64 -2.12
N LEU A 176 9.12 -0.35 -1.79
CA LEU A 176 8.54 0.77 -2.51
C LEU A 176 9.65 1.73 -2.90
N PHE A 177 9.68 2.14 -4.16
CA PHE A 177 10.57 3.18 -4.64
C PHE A 177 9.78 4.45 -4.92
N THR A 178 10.35 5.60 -4.57
CA THR A 178 9.85 6.91 -4.94
C THR A 178 11.01 7.80 -5.40
N MET A 179 10.74 8.67 -6.38
CA MET A 179 11.72 9.65 -6.84
C MET A 179 11.88 10.84 -5.88
N ASN A 180 11.00 10.93 -4.89
CA ASN A 180 10.83 12.10 -4.03
C ASN A 180 11.34 11.81 -2.61
N SER A 181 11.74 12.84 -1.86
CA SER A 181 12.33 12.69 -0.52
C SER A 181 11.41 11.96 0.48
N VAL A 182 11.92 10.90 1.11
CA VAL A 182 11.30 10.32 2.31
C VAL A 182 11.88 11.08 3.51
N LEU A 183 11.05 11.89 4.16
CA LEU A 183 11.47 12.63 5.35
C LEU A 183 11.21 11.81 6.62
N GLY A 184 12.27 11.57 7.38
CA GLY A 184 12.21 11.28 8.81
C GLY A 184 13.05 12.30 9.53
N ARG A 185 12.64 12.69 10.75
CA ARG A 185 13.34 13.69 11.57
C ARG A 185 14.85 13.38 11.64
N PRO A 186 15.74 14.27 11.17
CA PRO A 186 17.02 14.46 11.80
C PRO A 186 16.77 15.36 13.02
N GLU A 187 17.16 14.90 14.20
CA GLU A 187 17.48 15.84 15.27
C GLU A 187 18.71 16.62 14.81
N GLU A 188 18.54 17.94 14.79
CA GLU A 188 19.56 19.00 14.85
C GLU A 188 20.69 19.00 13.79
N ASP A 189 20.83 20.15 13.15
CA ASP A 189 21.99 20.65 12.39
C ASP A 189 22.27 20.03 11.01
N GLU A 190 21.88 20.76 9.96
CA GLU A 190 22.79 21.52 9.08
C GLU A 190 22.05 21.93 7.79
N ASP A 191 22.12 23.23 7.47
CA ASP A 191 21.76 23.78 6.16
C ASP A 191 22.73 23.23 5.11
N VAL A 192 22.39 22.09 4.50
CA VAL A 192 23.16 21.55 3.37
C VAL A 192 22.65 22.19 2.09
N GLU A 193 23.50 23.01 1.45
CA GLU A 193 23.26 23.61 0.13
C GLU A 193 22.88 22.53 -0.90
N GLU A 194 21.80 22.78 -1.64
CA GLU A 194 21.36 21.92 -2.74
C GLU A 194 22.31 22.03 -3.94
N ASP A 195 23.09 20.98 -4.18
CA ASP A 195 23.90 20.86 -5.40
C ASP A 195 22.97 20.44 -6.58
N PRO A 196 22.90 21.20 -7.69
CA PRO A 196 21.90 21.02 -8.75
C PRO A 196 22.25 19.91 -9.77
N THR A 197 23.11 18.96 -9.39
CA THR A 197 23.46 17.80 -10.23
C THR A 197 22.76 16.56 -9.71
N GLY A 198 22.13 15.79 -10.60
CA GLY A 198 21.27 14.64 -10.28
C GLY A 198 21.86 13.72 -9.21
N SER A 199 21.43 13.93 -7.97
CA SER A 199 22.00 13.29 -6.80
C SER A 199 21.57 11.83 -6.75
N SER A 200 22.54 10.92 -6.67
CA SER A 200 22.27 9.49 -6.41
C SER A 200 21.85 9.23 -4.97
N ALA A 201 21.65 10.26 -4.14
CA ALA A 201 21.37 10.13 -2.73
C ALA A 201 20.11 9.30 -2.49
N VAL A 202 20.15 8.48 -1.44
CA VAL A 202 19.06 7.59 -1.05
C VAL A 202 18.68 7.82 0.40
N THR A 203 17.39 8.04 0.65
CA THR A 203 16.82 7.94 1.99
C THR A 203 15.96 6.69 2.07
N LEU A 204 16.29 5.81 3.02
CA LEU A 204 15.59 4.54 3.22
C LEU A 204 14.78 4.62 4.52
N SER A 205 13.47 4.49 4.44
CA SER A 205 12.63 4.25 5.60
C SER A 205 12.29 2.78 5.72
N ILE A 206 12.32 2.27 6.94
CA ILE A 206 11.90 0.93 7.31
C ILE A 206 10.82 1.02 8.38
N SER A 207 9.63 0.51 8.07
CA SER A 207 8.55 0.31 9.03
C SER A 207 8.35 -1.16 9.29
N ILE A 208 8.23 -1.53 10.56
CA ILE A 208 8.07 -2.90 11.00
C ILE A 208 6.87 -2.97 11.92
N ALA A 209 6.00 -3.94 11.64
CA ALA A 209 4.75 -4.10 12.36
C ALA A 209 4.61 -5.52 12.93
N HIS A 210 4.20 -5.58 14.19
CA HIS A 210 3.59 -6.76 14.79
C HIS A 210 2.07 -6.56 14.83
N LEU A 211 1.35 -7.46 14.15
CA LEU A 211 -0.10 -7.41 13.94
C LEU A 211 -0.73 -8.66 14.56
N PRO A 212 -0.90 -8.71 15.90
CA PRO A 212 -1.43 -9.87 16.58
C PRO A 212 -2.85 -10.19 16.11
N GLU A 213 -3.20 -11.48 16.08
CA GLU A 213 -4.53 -11.96 15.71
C GLU A 213 -5.08 -11.35 14.40
N THR A 214 -4.17 -10.94 13.51
CA THR A 214 -4.49 -10.33 12.23
C THR A 214 -3.81 -11.13 11.13
N THR A 215 -4.62 -11.64 10.21
CA THR A 215 -4.15 -12.36 9.03
C THR A 215 -3.71 -11.35 7.98
N LEU A 216 -2.48 -11.52 7.49
CA LEU A 216 -1.91 -10.74 6.41
C LEU A 216 -1.79 -11.61 5.15
N GLU A 217 -2.57 -11.28 4.13
CA GLU A 217 -2.50 -11.91 2.81
C GLU A 217 -1.99 -10.92 1.77
N MET A 218 -1.21 -11.41 0.81
CA MET A 218 -0.59 -10.59 -0.23
C MET A 218 -0.92 -11.18 -1.60
N ALA A 219 -1.45 -10.34 -2.47
CA ALA A 219 -1.71 -10.67 -3.87
C ALA A 219 -0.86 -9.78 -4.78
N GLU A 220 -0.25 -10.40 -5.79
CA GLU A 220 0.64 -9.76 -6.75
C GLU A 220 0.01 -9.80 -8.14
N PHE A 221 0.05 -8.69 -8.87
CA PHE A 221 -0.55 -8.56 -10.19
C PHE A 221 0.45 -8.00 -11.19
N ASP A 222 0.56 -8.66 -12.35
CA ASP A 222 1.30 -8.13 -13.48
C ASP A 222 0.42 -7.22 -14.33
N ARG A 223 1.06 -6.26 -15.02
CA ARG A 223 0.36 -5.37 -15.97
C ARG A 223 -0.44 -6.12 -17.04
N LYS A 224 -0.02 -7.33 -17.41
CA LYS A 224 -0.73 -8.17 -18.40
C LYS A 224 -2.04 -8.73 -17.85
N ASP A 225 -2.07 -9.06 -16.57
CA ASP A 225 -3.26 -9.63 -15.92
C ASP A 225 -4.34 -8.56 -15.77
N LEU A 226 -3.93 -7.35 -15.35
CA LEU A 226 -4.82 -6.19 -15.20
C LEU A 226 -5.26 -5.56 -16.54
N ARG A 227 -4.52 -5.76 -17.64
CA ARG A 227 -4.92 -5.29 -18.98
C ARG A 227 -5.96 -6.20 -19.66
N ARG A 228 -6.03 -7.47 -19.28
CA ARG A 228 -7.00 -8.44 -19.85
C ARG A 228 -8.38 -8.35 -19.20
N TYR A 229 -8.60 -7.34 -18.38
CA TYR A 229 -9.74 -7.10 -17.48
C TYR A 229 -11.11 -6.88 -18.14
N HIS A 230 -11.29 -7.28 -19.40
CA HIS A 230 -12.63 -7.47 -19.95
C HIS A 230 -13.33 -8.71 -19.38
N HIS A 231 -12.67 -9.49 -18.52
CA HIS A 231 -13.23 -10.62 -17.77
C HIS A 231 -12.92 -10.46 -16.27
N GLU A 232 -13.91 -10.71 -15.42
CA GLU A 232 -13.88 -10.57 -13.95
C GLU A 232 -12.57 -11.13 -13.35
N LEU A 233 -11.81 -10.32 -12.59
CA LEU A 233 -10.66 -10.84 -11.84
C LEU A 233 -11.19 -11.78 -10.74
N GLU A 234 -10.65 -13.00 -10.71
CA GLU A 234 -10.89 -13.91 -9.60
C GLU A 234 -10.33 -13.33 -8.31
N ASN A 235 -11.08 -13.44 -7.21
CA ASN A 235 -10.62 -13.03 -5.89
C ASN A 235 -9.43 -13.92 -5.48
N PRO A 236 -8.20 -13.38 -5.34
CA PRO A 236 -7.03 -14.17 -4.98
C PRO A 236 -6.95 -14.46 -3.48
N PHE A 237 -7.84 -13.86 -2.68
CA PHE A 237 -7.81 -13.95 -1.23
C PHE A 237 -8.73 -15.04 -0.69
N THR A 238 -8.40 -15.52 0.50
CA THR A 238 -9.22 -16.51 1.20
C THR A 238 -10.62 -15.94 1.50
N SER A 239 -11.68 -16.70 1.25
CA SER A 239 -13.05 -16.28 1.56
C SER A 239 -13.22 -15.96 3.04
N LEU A 240 -13.95 -14.87 3.34
CA LEU A 240 -14.23 -14.40 4.70
C LEU A 240 -15.69 -14.68 5.07
N GLU A 241 -15.98 -14.72 6.37
CA GLU A 241 -17.35 -14.75 6.87
C GLU A 241 -18.06 -13.41 6.61
N GLU A 242 -19.40 -13.41 6.42
CA GLU A 242 -20.19 -12.25 5.95
C GLU A 242 -20.11 -10.99 6.83
N ARG A 243 -19.59 -11.09 8.06
CA ARG A 243 -19.51 -9.97 9.02
C ARG A 243 -18.14 -9.31 9.11
N ASP A 244 -17.15 -9.85 8.42
CA ASP A 244 -15.75 -9.43 8.56
C ASP A 244 -15.31 -8.62 7.33
N THR A 245 -15.34 -7.29 7.46
CA THR A 245 -14.86 -6.38 6.41
C THR A 245 -13.35 -6.16 6.54
N PRO A 246 -12.54 -6.59 5.54
CA PRO A 246 -11.10 -6.40 5.57
C PRO A 246 -10.68 -4.98 5.21
N SER A 247 -9.40 -4.68 5.42
CA SER A 247 -8.77 -3.46 4.91
C SER A 247 -7.62 -3.81 3.96
N PHE A 248 -7.38 -2.94 2.97
CA PHE A 248 -6.39 -3.15 1.93
C PHE A 248 -5.39 -2.01 1.84
N LEU A 249 -4.11 -2.37 1.76
CA LEU A 249 -3.06 -1.49 1.25
C LEU A 249 -2.80 -1.81 -0.22
N MET A 250 -2.86 -0.82 -1.10
CA MET A 250 -2.59 -1.00 -2.52
C MET A 250 -1.34 -0.24 -2.97
N PHE A 251 -0.41 -0.96 -3.59
CA PHE A 251 0.81 -0.39 -4.15
C PHE A 251 0.88 -0.68 -5.64
N GLY A 252 1.23 0.31 -6.45
CA GLY A 252 1.23 0.15 -7.90
C GLY A 252 2.22 1.06 -8.62
N VAL A 253 2.65 0.61 -9.79
CA VAL A 253 3.57 1.37 -10.66
C VAL A 253 2.86 2.16 -11.76
N ASN A 254 1.53 2.02 -11.88
CA ASN A 254 0.72 2.76 -12.84
C ASN A 254 -0.73 2.90 -12.36
N ASP A 255 -1.33 4.05 -12.63
CA ASP A 255 -2.71 4.44 -12.29
C ASP A 255 -3.77 3.54 -12.94
N GLN A 256 -3.54 3.09 -14.17
CA GLN A 256 -4.47 2.24 -14.92
C GLN A 256 -4.74 0.92 -14.17
N SER A 257 -3.70 0.30 -13.58
CA SER A 257 -3.82 -0.87 -12.72
C SER A 257 -4.77 -0.61 -11.55
N ALA A 258 -4.63 0.54 -10.88
CA ALA A 258 -5.46 0.92 -9.73
C ALA A 258 -6.92 1.09 -10.12
N ARG A 259 -7.18 1.75 -11.26
CA ARG A 259 -8.54 1.98 -11.80
C ARG A 259 -9.29 0.67 -12.06
N HIS A 260 -8.60 -0.40 -12.42
CA HIS A 260 -9.22 -1.71 -12.64
C HIS A 260 -9.36 -2.53 -11.35
N LEU A 261 -8.40 -2.42 -10.45
CA LEU A 261 -8.33 -3.27 -9.27
C LEU A 261 -9.26 -2.83 -8.13
N VAL A 262 -9.49 -1.52 -7.98
CA VAL A 262 -10.35 -0.99 -6.91
C VAL A 262 -11.81 -1.46 -7.06
N PRO A 263 -12.45 -1.38 -8.25
CA PRO A 263 -13.77 -1.96 -8.45
C PRO A 263 -13.82 -3.48 -8.20
N ALA A 264 -12.73 -4.20 -8.51
CA ALA A 264 -12.62 -5.62 -8.22
C ALA A 264 -12.65 -5.88 -6.70
N VAL A 265 -11.90 -5.08 -5.92
CA VAL A 265 -11.89 -5.17 -4.46
C VAL A 265 -13.28 -4.86 -3.88
N GLU A 266 -13.97 -3.86 -4.40
CA GLU A 266 -15.35 -3.57 -3.97
C GLU A 266 -16.31 -4.73 -4.29
N GLN A 267 -16.14 -5.38 -5.45
CA GLN A 267 -16.92 -6.58 -5.81
C GLN A 267 -16.61 -7.77 -4.87
N TRP A 268 -15.35 -7.95 -4.50
CA TRP A 268 -14.92 -9.06 -3.64
C TRP A 268 -15.27 -8.84 -2.17
N HIS A 269 -15.15 -7.61 -1.71
CA HIS A 269 -15.24 -7.20 -0.32
C HIS A 269 -15.92 -5.83 -0.23
N PRO A 270 -17.27 -5.77 -0.35
CA PRO A 270 -17.99 -4.52 -0.32
C PRO A 270 -17.72 -3.71 0.95
N GLY A 271 -17.38 -2.42 0.77
CA GLY A 271 -17.04 -1.51 1.86
C GLY A 271 -15.69 -1.73 2.53
N ALA A 272 -14.80 -2.52 1.93
CA ALA A 272 -13.42 -2.59 2.38
C ALA A 272 -12.69 -1.26 2.13
N ALA A 273 -11.95 -0.80 3.13
CA ALA A 273 -11.10 0.38 2.97
C ALA A 273 -9.90 0.04 2.07
N VAL A 274 -9.66 0.84 1.03
CA VAL A 274 -8.49 0.70 0.13
C VAL A 274 -7.68 1.99 0.15
N VAL A 275 -6.42 1.91 0.56
CA VAL A 275 -5.50 3.06 0.59
C VAL A 275 -4.11 2.62 0.16
N GLY A 276 -3.35 3.49 -0.48
CA GLY A 276 -1.95 3.31 -0.70
C GLY A 276 -1.39 4.23 -1.77
N ALA A 277 -0.38 3.74 -2.47
CA ALA A 277 0.47 4.55 -3.32
C ALA A 277 0.54 3.92 -4.71
N VAL A 278 0.09 4.66 -5.72
CA VAL A 278 0.28 4.27 -7.12
C VAL A 278 0.95 5.40 -7.84
N SER A 279 2.12 5.11 -8.43
CA SER A 279 2.92 6.11 -9.11
C SER A 279 2.32 6.47 -10.48
N PRO A 280 2.01 7.75 -10.75
CA PRO A 280 1.78 8.24 -12.11
C PRO A 280 3.08 8.74 -12.76
N LEU A 281 4.21 8.75 -12.05
CA LEU A 281 5.41 9.46 -12.49
C LEU A 281 6.20 8.68 -13.54
N VAL A 282 5.95 9.06 -14.80
CA VAL A 282 6.86 9.01 -15.94
C VAL A 282 7.39 7.62 -16.27
N ASP A 283 6.60 6.71 -16.84
CA ASP A 283 6.98 5.53 -17.68
C ASP A 283 8.19 4.66 -17.23
N ARG A 284 8.70 4.87 -16.01
CA ARG A 284 9.84 4.20 -15.41
C ARG A 284 9.23 3.15 -14.52
N CYS A 285 8.91 2.02 -15.15
CA CYS A 285 8.36 0.80 -14.55
C CYS A 285 9.35 0.21 -13.53
N VAL A 286 9.63 0.91 -12.43
CA VAL A 286 10.42 0.39 -11.31
C VAL A 286 9.51 -0.60 -10.60
N PRO A 287 9.84 -1.91 -10.59
CA PRO A 287 8.97 -2.90 -10.01
C PRO A 287 8.91 -2.73 -8.48
N LEU A 288 7.73 -3.05 -7.93
CA LEU A 288 7.59 -3.25 -6.50
C LEU A 288 8.30 -4.55 -6.12
N ALA A 289 8.97 -4.58 -4.98
CA ALA A 289 9.60 -5.80 -4.49
C ALA A 289 8.73 -6.44 -3.41
N THR A 290 8.48 -7.74 -3.53
CA THR A 290 7.84 -8.53 -2.48
C THR A 290 8.74 -9.67 -2.07
N TYR A 291 8.65 -10.00 -0.79
CA TYR A 291 9.30 -11.18 -0.27
C TYR A 291 8.45 -11.84 0.79
N SER A 292 8.34 -13.16 0.66
CA SER A 292 7.77 -14.06 1.64
C SER A 292 8.86 -15.02 2.07
N GLY A 293 9.24 -15.02 3.34
CA GLY A 293 10.29 -15.92 3.83
C GLY A 293 9.96 -17.40 3.58
N GLY A 294 11.03 -18.17 3.38
CA GLY A 294 10.97 -19.51 2.78
C GLY A 294 10.27 -20.56 3.63
N VAL A 295 8.97 -20.77 3.39
CA VAL A 295 8.29 -22.05 3.65
C VAL A 295 7.65 -22.63 2.37
N GLU A 296 7.31 -21.79 1.39
CA GLU A 296 6.75 -22.23 0.10
C GLU A 296 7.67 -21.92 -1.07
N ALA A 297 8.87 -22.53 -1.10
CA ALA A 297 9.69 -22.49 -2.30
C ALA A 297 9.04 -23.37 -3.39
N ARG A 298 8.22 -22.75 -4.26
CA ARG A 298 7.95 -23.29 -5.60
C ARG A 298 9.31 -23.57 -6.24
N LYS A 299 9.54 -24.84 -6.62
CA LYS A 299 10.82 -25.32 -7.16
C LYS A 299 11.36 -24.35 -8.22
N PRO A 300 12.64 -23.92 -8.14
CA PRO A 300 13.21 -23.02 -9.13
C PRO A 300 13.17 -23.67 -10.51
N ARG A 301 12.55 -22.99 -11.48
CA ARG A 301 12.55 -23.41 -12.88
C ARG A 301 14.00 -23.27 -13.38
N LYS A 302 14.73 -24.38 -13.43
CA LYS A 302 16.12 -24.44 -13.92
C LYS A 302 16.16 -24.06 -15.41
N ASN A 303 16.33 -22.77 -15.72
CA ASN A 303 16.89 -22.36 -17.01
C ASN A 303 18.39 -22.63 -16.97
N ARG A 304 18.79 -23.81 -17.47
CA ARG A 304 20.18 -24.15 -17.76
C ARG A 304 20.62 -23.36 -18.99
N GLY A 305 21.35 -22.27 -18.79
CA GLY A 305 22.04 -21.61 -19.91
C GLY A 305 22.44 -20.17 -19.68
N ALA A 306 23.38 -19.91 -18.76
CA ALA A 306 24.28 -18.76 -18.86
C ALA A 306 25.48 -18.97 -17.92
N LYS A 307 26.64 -19.28 -18.50
CA LYS A 307 27.95 -19.05 -17.86
C LYS A 307 28.22 -17.55 -18.01
N GLN A 308 28.45 -16.85 -16.91
CA GLN A 308 29.54 -15.87 -16.80
C GLN A 308 29.74 -15.46 -15.33
N GLN A 309 31.00 -15.43 -14.95
CA GLN A 309 31.51 -14.98 -13.66
C GLN A 309 31.39 -13.45 -13.59
N ALA A 310 30.31 -12.96 -13.00
CA ALA A 310 30.32 -11.67 -12.31
C ALA A 310 30.30 -11.98 -10.81
N ALA A 311 31.02 -11.21 -10.00
CA ALA A 311 31.01 -11.31 -8.54
C ALA A 311 29.56 -11.52 -8.07
N ARG A 312 29.27 -12.68 -7.46
CA ARG A 312 27.90 -13.10 -7.17
C ARG A 312 27.32 -12.14 -6.13
N ARG A 313 26.44 -11.23 -6.58
CA ARG A 313 25.59 -10.43 -5.68
C ARG A 313 24.91 -11.37 -4.68
N PRO A 314 24.86 -11.01 -3.38
CA PRO A 314 24.12 -11.78 -2.38
C PRO A 314 22.67 -11.95 -2.84
N ARG A 315 22.18 -13.19 -2.87
CA ARG A 315 20.77 -13.47 -3.13
C ARG A 315 20.12 -14.02 -1.87
N PRO A 316 18.90 -13.56 -1.51
CA PRO A 316 18.21 -14.07 -0.36
C PRO A 316 17.82 -15.54 -0.56
N PRO A 317 17.63 -16.31 0.53
CA PRO A 317 17.29 -17.73 0.45
C PRO A 317 15.87 -17.98 -0.10
N GLY A 318 14.93 -17.04 0.07
CA GLY A 318 13.57 -17.12 -0.48
C GLY A 318 13.42 -16.50 -1.88
N GLN A 319 12.18 -16.42 -2.36
CA GLN A 319 11.87 -15.80 -3.65
C GLN A 319 11.54 -14.32 -3.44
N VAL A 320 12.32 -13.43 -4.07
CA VAL A 320 11.92 -12.04 -4.29
C VAL A 320 11.12 -12.01 -5.59
N ALA A 321 9.92 -11.45 -5.53
CA ALA A 321 9.11 -11.20 -6.72
C ALA A 321 9.05 -9.70 -7.02
N PHE A 322 8.90 -9.40 -8.31
CA PHE A 322 8.93 -8.06 -8.86
C PHE A 322 7.65 -7.84 -9.63
N SER A 323 6.70 -7.15 -9.01
CA SER A 323 5.32 -7.08 -9.48
C SER A 323 4.93 -5.65 -9.81
N SER A 324 3.95 -5.49 -10.71
CA SER A 324 3.48 -4.16 -11.14
C SER A 324 2.51 -3.55 -10.14
N THR A 325 1.75 -4.39 -9.45
CA THR A 325 0.74 -3.97 -8.47
C THR A 325 0.63 -5.01 -7.37
N ILE A 326 0.44 -4.57 -6.14
CA ILE A 326 0.32 -5.41 -4.94
C ILE A 326 -0.91 -4.96 -4.16
N LEU A 327 -1.65 -5.94 -3.66
CA LEU A 327 -2.64 -5.74 -2.60
C LEU A 327 -2.22 -6.50 -1.35
N LEU A 328 -2.18 -5.80 -0.22
CA LEU A 328 -2.04 -6.40 1.10
C LEU A 328 -3.38 -6.33 1.81
N ARG A 329 -3.94 -7.49 2.17
CA ARG A 329 -5.17 -7.60 2.95
C ARG A 329 -4.84 -7.76 4.43
N LEU A 330 -5.43 -6.93 5.27
CA LEU A 330 -5.44 -7.04 6.72
C LEU A 330 -6.83 -7.49 7.18
N GLN A 331 -6.88 -8.59 7.93
CA GLN A 331 -8.12 -9.11 8.52
C GLN A 331 -7.89 -9.61 9.96
N GLY A 332 -8.60 -9.03 10.92
CA GLY A 332 -8.50 -9.41 12.33
C GLY A 332 -8.65 -8.22 13.28
N THR A 333 -7.91 -8.24 14.39
CA THR A 333 -7.97 -7.24 15.47
C THR A 333 -7.32 -5.90 15.10
N VAL A 334 -6.36 -5.90 14.17
CA VAL A 334 -5.79 -4.66 13.63
C VAL A 334 -6.50 -4.31 12.32
N GLY A 335 -7.02 -3.08 12.26
CA GLY A 335 -7.68 -2.51 11.08
C GLY A 335 -6.96 -1.28 10.55
N VAL A 336 -7.49 -0.73 9.45
CA VAL A 336 -7.03 0.54 8.87
C VAL A 336 -8.19 1.53 8.85
N LYS A 337 -8.00 2.72 9.41
CA LYS A 337 -8.84 3.88 9.09
C LYS A 337 -8.21 4.60 7.91
N ALA A 338 -8.94 4.64 6.81
CA ALA A 338 -8.57 5.45 5.66
C ALA A 338 -8.90 6.92 5.94
N PHE A 339 -8.03 7.80 5.51
CA PHE A 339 -8.34 9.21 5.41
C PHE A 339 -7.88 9.75 4.06
N SER A 340 -8.57 10.79 3.61
CA SER A 340 -8.30 11.46 2.34
C SER A 340 -8.72 12.92 2.44
N SER A 341 -7.93 13.80 1.86
CA SER A 341 -8.20 15.23 1.80
C SER A 341 -7.96 15.76 0.39
N SER A 342 -8.88 16.62 -0.04
CA SER A 342 -8.84 17.36 -1.29
C SER A 342 -8.82 18.84 -0.91
N GLY A 343 -7.67 19.50 -1.13
CA GLY A 343 -7.47 20.93 -0.86
C GLY A 343 -8.16 21.86 -1.85
N TYR A 344 -8.99 21.30 -2.74
CA TYR A 344 -9.77 22.06 -3.70
C TYR A 344 -10.88 22.82 -2.99
N HIS A 345 -11.16 24.04 -3.48
CA HIS A 345 -12.24 24.88 -2.98
C HIS A 345 -13.10 25.37 -4.14
N PRO A 346 -14.44 25.26 -4.04
CA PRO A 346 -15.36 25.79 -5.04
C PRO A 346 -15.18 27.29 -5.31
N ILE A 347 -14.88 27.65 -6.55
CA ILE A 347 -14.71 29.05 -7.00
C ILE A 347 -15.87 29.55 -7.87
N THR A 348 -16.77 28.65 -8.28
CA THR A 348 -18.02 29.01 -8.97
C THR A 348 -19.24 28.55 -8.19
N PRO A 349 -20.43 29.15 -8.43
CA PRO A 349 -21.69 28.50 -8.09
C PRO A 349 -21.85 27.16 -8.84
N VAL A 350 -22.89 26.40 -8.50
CA VAL A 350 -23.27 25.22 -9.28
C VAL A 350 -23.83 25.68 -10.62
N VAL A 351 -23.16 25.28 -11.69
CA VAL A 351 -23.48 25.65 -13.06
C VAL A 351 -23.80 24.41 -13.89
N ARG A 352 -24.53 24.57 -14.98
CA ARG A 352 -24.82 23.50 -15.94
C ARG A 352 -24.02 23.74 -17.22
N CYS A 353 -23.38 22.70 -17.75
CA CYS A 353 -22.67 22.76 -19.02
C CYS A 353 -23.66 22.94 -20.18
N GLU A 354 -23.50 24.00 -20.97
CA GLU A 354 -24.34 24.28 -22.16
C GLU A 354 -23.56 24.16 -23.47
N GLY A 355 -22.22 24.29 -23.43
CA GLY A 355 -21.38 24.17 -24.61
C GLY A 355 -20.10 23.40 -24.33
N ALA A 356 -19.97 22.24 -24.96
CA ALA A 356 -18.75 21.44 -25.00
C ALA A 356 -18.42 21.07 -26.46
N SER A 357 -17.25 21.49 -26.94
CA SER A 357 -16.82 21.22 -28.33
C SER A 357 -15.41 20.63 -28.36
N ALA A 358 -15.18 19.68 -29.25
CA ALA A 358 -13.83 19.19 -29.51
C ALA A 358 -13.06 20.23 -30.33
N LEU A 359 -11.81 20.52 -29.95
CA LEU A 359 -10.98 21.41 -30.75
C LEU A 359 -10.56 20.73 -32.06
N ASP A 360 -10.76 21.41 -33.19
CA ASP A 360 -10.56 20.87 -34.55
C ASP A 360 -9.17 20.24 -34.79
N ASN A 361 -8.15 20.68 -34.06
CA ASN A 361 -6.77 20.19 -34.16
C ASN A 361 -6.41 19.09 -33.14
N PHE A 362 -7.28 18.83 -32.15
CA PHE A 362 -7.05 17.87 -31.07
C PHE A 362 -8.38 17.19 -30.71
N SER A 363 -8.74 16.12 -31.44
CA SER A 363 -10.01 15.39 -31.27
C SER A 363 -10.25 14.79 -29.87
N GLN A 364 -9.28 14.94 -28.97
CA GLN A 364 -9.34 14.43 -27.60
C GLN A 364 -9.41 15.57 -26.56
N VAL A 365 -9.21 16.84 -26.95
CA VAL A 365 -9.30 17.98 -26.05
C VAL A 365 -10.68 18.61 -26.21
N MET A 366 -11.37 18.81 -25.08
CA MET A 366 -12.68 19.44 -25.06
C MET A 366 -12.55 20.87 -24.55
N ALA A 367 -13.13 21.81 -25.29
CA ALA A 367 -13.28 23.19 -24.92
C ALA A 367 -14.71 23.44 -24.41
N TYR A 368 -14.80 24.09 -23.26
CA TYR A 368 -16.03 24.54 -22.63
C TYR A 368 -16.11 26.06 -22.76
N ASP A 369 -17.24 26.52 -23.25
CA ASP A 369 -17.48 27.94 -23.53
C ASP A 369 -18.58 28.47 -22.60
N LEU A 370 -19.79 27.93 -22.75
CA LEU A 370 -21.00 28.43 -22.10
C LEU A 370 -21.49 27.49 -20.99
N VAL A 371 -21.92 28.13 -19.90
CA VAL A 371 -22.61 27.50 -18.79
C VAL A 371 -23.83 28.30 -18.38
N SER A 372 -24.80 27.65 -17.76
CA SER A 372 -25.95 28.32 -17.16
C SER A 372 -25.95 28.22 -15.64
N ILE A 373 -26.34 29.30 -14.96
CA ILE A 373 -26.61 29.28 -13.52
C ILE A 373 -28.08 28.90 -13.34
N VAL A 374 -28.36 27.86 -12.56
CA VAL A 374 -29.76 27.47 -12.30
C VAL A 374 -30.32 28.25 -11.11
N GLY A 375 -30.89 29.41 -11.42
CA GLY A 375 -31.80 30.21 -10.59
C GLY A 375 -33.28 30.00 -10.95
N GLN A 376 -34.21 30.51 -10.14
CA GLN A 376 -35.64 30.44 -10.45
C GLN A 376 -35.99 31.41 -11.59
N ASP A 377 -36.61 30.84 -12.62
CA ASP A 377 -37.39 31.44 -13.72
C ASP A 377 -36.71 31.93 -15.02
N GLU A 378 -35.38 32.14 -15.10
CA GLU A 378 -34.67 32.38 -16.38
C GLU A 378 -33.30 31.67 -16.46
N VAL A 379 -32.97 31.07 -17.61
CA VAL A 379 -31.68 30.42 -17.88
C VAL A 379 -30.77 31.41 -18.59
N GLU A 380 -29.99 32.17 -17.83
CA GLU A 380 -28.93 33.02 -18.38
C GLU A 380 -27.68 32.18 -18.70
N GLN A 381 -27.17 32.33 -19.92
CA GLN A 381 -25.90 31.74 -20.35
C GLN A 381 -24.76 32.70 -20.06
N HIS A 382 -23.69 32.18 -19.47
CA HIS A 382 -22.48 32.92 -19.13
C HIS A 382 -21.26 32.19 -19.69
N HIS A 383 -20.21 32.93 -20.03
CA HIS A 383 -18.90 32.32 -20.19
C HIS A 383 -18.39 31.87 -18.83
N ILE A 384 -17.77 30.69 -18.78
CA ILE A 384 -17.30 30.10 -17.51
C ILE A 384 -16.35 31.04 -16.77
N VAL A 385 -15.45 31.70 -17.51
CA VAL A 385 -14.42 32.59 -16.96
C VAL A 385 -15.03 33.85 -16.33
N ASP A 386 -16.22 34.28 -16.79
CA ASP A 386 -16.89 35.47 -16.24
C ASP A 386 -17.52 35.20 -14.86
N LEU A 387 -17.65 33.93 -14.48
CA LEU A 387 -18.16 33.51 -13.18
C LEU A 387 -17.08 33.41 -12.10
N LEU A 388 -15.82 33.62 -12.46
CA LEU A 388 -14.68 33.56 -11.55
C LEU A 388 -14.45 34.92 -10.88
N GLU A 389 -14.08 34.90 -9.60
CA GLU A 389 -13.64 36.11 -8.91
C GLU A 389 -12.35 36.66 -9.56
N PRO A 390 -12.17 38.00 -9.62
CA PRO A 390 -10.98 38.59 -10.24
C PRO A 390 -9.65 38.10 -9.66
N THR A 391 -9.62 37.80 -8.37
CA THR A 391 -8.44 37.25 -7.67
C THR A 391 -8.11 35.83 -8.09
N GLU A 392 -9.11 34.95 -8.19
CA GLU A 392 -8.92 33.58 -8.67
C GLU A 392 -8.53 33.61 -10.16
N ARG A 393 -9.15 34.49 -10.97
CA ARG A 393 -8.75 34.68 -12.38
C ARG A 393 -7.28 35.09 -12.53
N LEU A 394 -6.82 36.04 -11.72
CA LEU A 394 -5.42 36.46 -11.70
C LEU A 394 -4.48 35.31 -11.29
N ALA A 395 -4.82 34.56 -10.24
CA ALA A 395 -4.03 33.41 -9.79
C ALA A 395 -3.93 32.35 -10.89
N ILE A 396 -5.04 32.05 -11.57
CA ILE A 396 -5.03 31.09 -12.65
C ILE A 396 -4.19 31.57 -13.85
N ASP A 397 -4.34 32.84 -14.25
CA ASP A 397 -3.65 33.41 -15.42
C ASP A 397 -2.14 33.67 -15.19
N GLN A 398 -1.72 33.91 -13.94
CA GLN A 398 -0.34 34.29 -13.61
C GLN A 398 0.48 33.18 -12.92
N GLU A 399 -0.18 32.25 -12.24
CA GLU A 399 0.47 31.20 -11.44
C GLU A 399 0.24 29.79 -12.03
N ASP A 400 -0.32 29.71 -13.25
CA ASP A 400 -0.65 28.46 -13.96
C ASP A 400 -1.47 27.47 -13.10
N GLN A 401 -2.36 28.02 -12.27
CA GLN A 401 -3.12 27.23 -11.30
C GLN A 401 -4.10 26.28 -12.01
N THR A 402 -3.95 24.98 -11.78
CA THR A 402 -4.84 23.99 -12.38
C THR A 402 -6.20 23.94 -11.68
N LEU A 403 -7.28 23.87 -12.45
CA LEU A 403 -8.64 23.73 -11.95
C LEU A 403 -9.14 22.30 -12.07
N ASN A 404 -10.11 21.95 -11.25
CA ASN A 404 -10.89 20.73 -11.42
C ASN A 404 -12.38 21.05 -11.53
N ILE A 405 -13.09 20.23 -12.30
CA ILE A 405 -14.56 20.26 -12.35
C ILE A 405 -15.09 19.08 -11.54
N PHE A 406 -15.88 19.37 -10.52
CA PHE A 406 -16.69 18.36 -9.82
C PHE A 406 -18.07 18.34 -10.45
N SER A 407 -18.41 17.27 -11.17
CA SER A 407 -19.62 17.17 -11.97
C SER A 407 -20.59 16.11 -11.46
N CYS A 408 -21.88 16.38 -11.62
CA CYS A 408 -22.95 15.46 -11.29
C CYS A 408 -24.15 15.67 -12.23
N ARG A 409 -24.90 14.60 -12.50
CA ARG A 409 -26.17 14.70 -13.25
C ARG A 409 -27.25 15.45 -12.47
N GLU A 410 -27.15 15.44 -11.14
CA GLU A 410 -28.09 16.09 -10.24
C GLU A 410 -27.47 17.33 -9.60
N ILE A 411 -28.28 18.37 -9.44
CA ILE A 411 -27.83 19.65 -8.85
C ILE A 411 -27.69 19.59 -7.31
N ALA A 412 -28.52 18.77 -6.64
CA ALA A 412 -28.59 18.74 -5.18
C ALA A 412 -27.29 18.31 -4.47
N PRO A 413 -26.56 17.27 -4.92
CA PRO A 413 -25.26 16.89 -4.33
C PRO A 413 -24.21 18.00 -4.45
N LEU A 414 -24.16 18.68 -5.59
CA LEU A 414 -23.21 19.77 -5.80
C LEU A 414 -23.58 21.00 -4.96
N ARG A 415 -24.86 21.34 -4.84
CA ARG A 415 -25.31 22.41 -3.93
C ARG A 415 -24.95 22.08 -2.48
N HIS A 416 -25.16 20.82 -2.08
CA HIS A 416 -24.75 20.36 -0.76
C HIS A 416 -23.24 20.53 -0.55
N LEU A 417 -22.43 20.04 -1.49
CA LEU A 417 -20.97 20.19 -1.46
C LEU A 417 -20.52 21.66 -1.36
N SER A 418 -21.09 22.54 -2.19
CA SER A 418 -20.81 23.97 -2.20
C SER A 418 -21.14 24.61 -0.85
N ASN A 419 -22.28 24.26 -0.26
CA ASN A 419 -22.69 24.74 1.07
C ASN A 419 -21.76 24.23 2.18
N CYS A 420 -21.35 22.95 2.13
CA CYS A 420 -20.42 22.38 3.11
C CYS A 420 -19.07 23.11 3.11
N CYS A 421 -18.57 23.48 1.93
CA CYS A 421 -17.29 24.18 1.79
C CYS A 421 -17.36 25.65 2.25
N ARG A 422 -18.57 26.21 2.36
CA ARG A 422 -18.82 27.62 2.72
C ARG A 422 -19.33 27.80 4.17
N ALA A 423 -19.85 26.74 4.79
CA ALA A 423 -20.37 26.79 6.15
C ALA A 423 -19.25 26.71 7.20
N THR A 424 -19.32 27.55 8.23
CA THR A 424 -18.58 27.35 9.48
C THR A 424 -19.21 26.19 10.26
N GLU A 425 -18.37 25.36 10.90
CA GLU A 425 -18.65 24.01 11.46
C GLU A 425 -19.91 23.82 12.33
N SER A 426 -20.66 24.86 12.70
CA SER A 426 -21.71 24.81 13.72
C SER A 426 -23.12 24.44 13.24
N ASP A 427 -23.43 24.43 11.95
CA ASP A 427 -24.82 24.23 11.45
C ASP A 427 -24.96 23.11 10.40
N PHE A 428 -24.31 21.96 10.63
CA PHE A 428 -24.33 20.88 9.64
C PHE A 428 -25.30 19.74 9.98
N VAL A 429 -26.26 19.49 9.09
CA VAL A 429 -27.02 18.24 9.01
C VAL A 429 -26.53 17.47 7.79
N PRO A 430 -25.92 16.27 7.95
CA PRO A 430 -25.54 15.43 6.83
C PRO A 430 -26.77 15.06 6.02
N VAL A 431 -26.87 15.58 4.79
CA VAL A 431 -27.88 15.09 3.84
C VAL A 431 -27.23 13.96 3.08
N ALA A 432 -27.73 12.74 3.27
CA ALA A 432 -27.36 11.60 2.46
C ALA A 432 -27.84 11.83 1.01
N THR A 433 -27.05 12.54 0.22
CA THR A 433 -27.30 12.66 -1.21
C THR A 433 -26.76 11.41 -1.90
N SER A 434 -27.61 10.78 -2.70
CA SER A 434 -27.39 9.47 -3.30
C SER A 434 -26.86 9.51 -4.74
N ALA A 435 -26.31 10.64 -5.22
CA ALA A 435 -25.72 10.74 -6.56
C ALA A 435 -24.17 10.82 -6.56
N ASP A 436 -23.54 10.17 -7.54
CA ASP A 436 -22.08 10.11 -7.67
C ASP A 436 -21.55 11.44 -8.23
N ILE A 437 -20.52 11.99 -7.57
CA ILE A 437 -19.82 13.20 -8.01
C ILE A 437 -18.54 12.76 -8.71
N GLU A 438 -18.46 13.00 -10.00
CA GLU A 438 -17.26 12.77 -10.79
C GLU A 438 -16.32 13.96 -10.67
N ARG A 439 -15.01 13.72 -10.75
CA ARG A 439 -13.99 14.78 -10.81
C ARG A 439 -13.27 14.70 -12.13
N LEU A 440 -13.33 15.77 -12.90
CA LEU A 440 -12.46 16.01 -14.04
C LEU A 440 -11.23 16.77 -13.59
N GLU A 441 -10.06 16.17 -13.80
CA GLU A 441 -8.77 16.73 -13.43
C GLU A 441 -8.21 17.65 -14.53
N PHE A 442 -7.38 18.62 -14.13
CA PHE A 442 -6.50 19.40 -15.02
C PHE A 442 -7.24 20.20 -16.09
N VAL A 443 -8.21 20.96 -15.62
CA VAL A 443 -8.91 21.94 -16.41
C VAL A 443 -8.10 23.24 -16.41
N THR A 444 -7.72 23.73 -17.59
CA THR A 444 -6.91 24.94 -17.75
C THR A 444 -7.71 25.98 -18.52
N PRO A 445 -7.75 27.25 -18.08
CA PRO A 445 -8.26 28.30 -18.96
C PRO A 445 -7.32 28.46 -20.15
N TRP A 446 -7.93 28.79 -21.27
CA TRP A 446 -7.30 28.92 -22.57
C TRP A 446 -7.67 30.27 -23.18
N TRP A 447 -7.04 30.62 -24.30
CA TRP A 447 -7.36 31.83 -25.05
C TRP A 447 -8.87 31.95 -25.36
N ASN A 448 -9.38 33.19 -25.35
CA ASN A 448 -10.79 33.57 -25.62
C ASN A 448 -11.83 33.10 -24.59
N ASN A 449 -11.54 33.19 -23.29
CA ASN A 449 -12.46 32.81 -22.20
C ASN A 449 -12.91 31.33 -22.24
N LEU A 450 -12.15 30.49 -22.94
CA LEU A 450 -12.42 29.06 -23.02
C LEU A 450 -11.75 28.34 -21.85
N VAL A 451 -12.35 27.22 -21.47
CA VAL A 451 -11.78 26.31 -20.48
C VAL A 451 -11.55 24.97 -21.17
N MET A 452 -10.38 24.35 -21.01
CA MET A 452 -10.05 23.09 -21.68
C MET A 452 -9.81 21.96 -20.69
N SER A 453 -10.28 20.75 -21.03
CA SER A 453 -9.89 19.52 -20.32
C SER A 453 -8.99 18.64 -21.19
N VAL A 454 -8.06 17.94 -20.54
CA VAL A 454 -7.19 16.95 -21.17
C VAL A 454 -7.93 15.70 -21.67
N PRO A 455 -7.34 14.94 -22.61
CA PRO A 455 -7.89 13.70 -23.17
C PRO A 455 -8.40 12.66 -22.18
N GLY A 456 -9.64 12.19 -22.40
CA GLY A 456 -10.15 10.94 -21.83
C GLY A 456 -11.26 11.08 -20.80
N LEU A 457 -11.51 12.28 -20.27
CA LEU A 457 -12.66 12.61 -19.43
C LEU A 457 -13.17 13.98 -19.85
N TYR A 458 -14.46 14.11 -20.14
CA TYR A 458 -15.07 15.39 -20.53
C TYR A 458 -16.36 15.66 -19.78
N TRP A 459 -16.57 16.94 -19.48
CA TRP A 459 -17.77 17.41 -18.81
C TRP A 459 -18.91 17.40 -19.81
N GLN A 460 -19.94 16.60 -19.53
CA GLN A 460 -21.02 16.36 -20.47
C GLN A 460 -21.98 17.55 -20.51
N GLU A 461 -22.36 17.97 -21.71
CA GLU A 461 -23.43 18.94 -21.91
C GLU A 461 -24.70 18.49 -21.19
N GLY A 462 -25.35 19.41 -20.50
CA GLY A 462 -26.53 19.16 -19.68
C GLY A 462 -26.24 18.70 -18.25
N THR A 463 -24.99 18.36 -17.90
CA THR A 463 -24.63 18.00 -16.52
C THR A 463 -24.24 19.21 -15.69
N TYR A 464 -24.44 19.11 -14.37
CA TYR A 464 -24.05 20.15 -13.43
C TYR A 464 -22.58 20.01 -13.04
N GLY A 465 -21.96 21.12 -12.68
CA GLY A 465 -20.56 21.19 -12.30
C GLY A 465 -20.27 22.36 -11.37
N ILE A 466 -19.18 22.22 -10.62
CA ILE A 466 -18.54 23.28 -9.85
C ILE A 466 -17.07 23.30 -10.26
N LEU A 467 -16.55 24.48 -10.61
CA LEU A 467 -15.12 24.67 -10.75
C LEU A 467 -14.51 24.88 -9.38
N ALA A 468 -13.38 24.23 -9.13
CA ALA A 468 -12.63 24.38 -7.90
C ALA A 468 -11.14 24.62 -8.18
N SER A 469 -10.54 25.55 -7.44
CA SER A 469 -9.10 25.80 -7.44
C SER A 469 -8.41 25.12 -6.26
N HIS A 470 -7.11 24.90 -6.39
CA HIS A 470 -6.30 24.16 -5.44
C HIS A 470 -5.21 25.04 -4.85
N HIS A 471 -5.17 25.21 -3.53
CA HIS A 471 -4.14 26.02 -2.86
C HIS A 471 -3.53 25.28 -1.66
N PRO A 472 -2.22 25.45 -1.37
CA PRO A 472 -1.55 24.76 -0.26
C PRO A 472 -2.22 24.99 1.11
N THR A 473 -2.63 26.23 1.43
CA THR A 473 -3.29 26.54 2.71
C THR A 473 -4.63 25.82 2.87
N ARG A 474 -5.43 25.78 1.80
CA ARG A 474 -6.72 25.06 1.75
C ARG A 474 -6.50 23.55 1.91
N THR A 475 -5.42 23.02 1.34
CA THR A 475 -5.00 21.62 1.49
C THR A 475 -4.68 21.28 2.93
N SER A 476 -3.86 22.09 3.59
CA SER A 476 -3.47 21.89 4.99
C SER A 476 -4.67 21.97 5.93
N GLN A 477 -5.59 22.91 5.70
CA GLN A 477 -6.82 23.04 6.49
C GLN A 477 -7.74 21.82 6.31
N ALA A 478 -8.04 21.45 5.06
CA ALA A 478 -8.87 20.30 4.75
C ALA A 478 -8.28 19.01 5.34
N LEU A 479 -6.96 18.83 5.24
CA LEU A 479 -6.27 17.69 5.84
C LEU A 479 -6.37 17.69 7.37
N THR A 480 -6.20 18.84 8.01
CA THR A 480 -6.34 18.98 9.47
C THR A 480 -7.72 18.53 9.93
N ASN A 481 -8.79 19.00 9.27
CA ASN A 481 -10.16 18.67 9.61
C ASN A 481 -10.42 17.16 9.47
N VAL A 482 -9.93 16.55 8.38
CA VAL A 482 -10.04 15.11 8.14
C VAL A 482 -9.32 14.30 9.22
N LEU A 483 -8.10 14.70 9.57
CA LEU A 483 -7.31 14.02 10.59
C LEU A 483 -7.96 14.12 11.97
N GLN A 484 -8.46 15.30 12.34
CA GLN A 484 -9.20 15.51 13.59
C GLN A 484 -10.49 14.69 13.65
N SER A 485 -11.24 14.64 12.55
CA SER A 485 -12.42 13.79 12.43
C SER A 485 -12.08 12.31 12.58
N THR A 486 -10.99 11.86 11.93
CA THR A 486 -10.51 10.47 12.04
C THR A 486 -10.08 10.14 13.48
N GLN A 487 -9.41 11.07 14.15
CA GLN A 487 -9.02 10.94 15.56
C GLN A 487 -10.23 10.87 16.49
N ALA A 488 -11.22 11.75 16.28
CA ALA A 488 -12.46 11.75 17.05
C ALA A 488 -13.26 10.45 16.85
N GLY A 489 -13.29 9.93 15.62
CA GLY A 489 -13.91 8.65 15.29
C GLY A 489 -13.24 7.47 15.97
N LEU A 490 -11.89 7.41 15.96
CA LEU A 490 -11.14 6.40 16.70
C LEU A 490 -11.40 6.50 18.21
N SER A 491 -11.38 7.72 18.75
CA SER A 491 -11.58 7.97 20.18
C SER A 491 -12.98 7.57 20.65
N SER A 492 -14.02 7.87 19.85
CA SER A 492 -15.41 7.53 20.18
C SER A 492 -15.66 6.02 20.14
N ALA A 493 -14.97 5.30 19.26
CA ALA A 493 -15.00 3.84 19.19
C ALA A 493 -14.07 3.14 20.21
N SER A 494 -13.34 3.90 21.05
CA SER A 494 -12.30 3.36 21.95
C SER A 494 -11.19 2.57 21.22
N GLU A 495 -10.95 2.91 19.95
CA GLU A 495 -9.94 2.32 19.09
C GLU A 495 -8.60 3.05 19.26
N ARG A 496 -7.48 2.30 19.31
CA ARG A 496 -6.15 2.88 19.55
C ARG A 496 -5.31 2.89 18.28
N ALA A 497 -4.84 4.07 17.88
CA ALA A 497 -3.89 4.22 16.77
C ALA A 497 -2.49 3.68 17.13
N LEU A 498 -1.84 3.03 16.16
CA LEU A 498 -0.56 2.32 16.32
C LEU A 498 0.55 2.91 15.43
N GLY A 499 0.22 3.19 14.18
CA GLY A 499 1.15 3.76 13.20
C GLY A 499 0.40 4.31 11.98
N ALA A 500 1.12 4.99 11.11
CA ALA A 500 0.57 5.55 9.89
C ALA A 500 1.45 5.32 8.65
N PHE A 501 0.77 5.14 7.53
CA PHE A 501 1.33 5.20 6.19
C PHE A 501 0.72 6.40 5.45
N LEU A 502 1.58 7.30 4.95
CA LEU A 502 1.18 8.60 4.41
C LEU A 502 1.54 8.74 2.94
N VAL A 503 0.60 9.29 2.19
CA VAL A 503 0.71 9.46 0.75
C VAL A 503 0.15 10.83 0.37
N ALA A 504 1.04 11.78 0.08
CA ALA A 504 0.71 13.16 -0.25
C ALA A 504 0.48 13.34 -1.75
N GLY A 505 -0.60 14.05 -2.08
CA GLY A 505 -0.90 14.48 -3.45
C GLY A 505 0.18 15.43 -4.00
N ALA A 506 0.17 15.67 -5.30
CA ALA A 506 1.06 16.65 -5.91
C ALA A 506 0.53 18.07 -5.68
N LEU A 507 1.41 18.99 -5.27
CA LEU A 507 1.14 20.43 -5.20
C LEU A 507 2.08 21.14 -6.16
N ASN A 508 1.56 21.85 -7.17
CA ASN A 508 2.40 22.51 -8.17
C ASN A 508 3.25 23.65 -7.57
N GLU A 509 2.73 24.34 -6.56
CA GLU A 509 3.33 25.52 -5.93
C GLU A 509 4.30 25.19 -4.78
N VAL A 510 4.42 23.92 -4.40
CA VAL A 510 5.20 23.51 -3.22
C VAL A 510 6.15 22.38 -3.59
N GLU A 511 7.42 22.53 -3.21
CA GLU A 511 8.40 21.46 -3.35
C GLU A 511 7.97 20.20 -2.58
N ASP A 512 8.21 19.03 -3.18
CA ASP A 512 7.74 17.77 -2.62
C ASP A 512 8.28 17.50 -1.21
N ALA A 513 9.53 17.90 -0.93
CA ALA A 513 10.12 17.74 0.38
C ALA A 513 9.39 18.58 1.43
N VAL A 514 9.13 19.86 1.13
CA VAL A 514 8.38 20.76 2.01
C VAL A 514 6.97 20.20 2.23
N HIS A 515 6.29 19.78 1.16
CA HIS A 515 4.94 19.22 1.26
C HIS A 515 4.89 17.94 2.11
N ALA A 516 5.83 17.01 1.92
CA ALA A 516 5.94 15.79 2.72
C ALA A 516 6.11 16.10 4.22
N LYS A 517 6.94 17.11 4.53
CA LYS A 517 7.22 17.55 5.91
C LYS A 517 5.96 18.09 6.56
N ASP A 518 5.24 18.95 5.86
CA ASP A 518 4.04 19.60 6.35
C ASP A 518 2.92 18.58 6.59
N VAL A 519 2.68 17.67 5.65
CA VAL A 519 1.70 16.58 5.81
C VAL A 519 2.07 15.70 7.01
N SER A 520 3.35 15.31 7.12
CA SER A 520 3.81 14.48 8.25
C SER A 520 3.62 15.20 9.58
N LYS A 521 3.93 16.50 9.64
CA LYS A 521 3.76 17.33 10.83
C LYS A 521 2.30 17.42 11.26
N LEU A 522 1.38 17.68 10.33
CA LEU A 522 -0.06 17.73 10.63
C LEU A 522 -0.57 16.42 11.25
N VAL A 523 -0.08 15.28 10.75
CA VAL A 523 -0.42 13.96 11.30
C VAL A 523 0.15 13.79 12.71
N VAL A 524 1.40 14.16 12.95
CA VAL A 524 2.03 14.07 14.29
C VAL A 524 1.35 15.00 15.30
N ASP A 525 0.99 16.20 14.88
CA ASP A 525 0.35 17.20 15.74
C ASP A 525 -1.06 16.75 16.16
N THR A 526 -1.79 16.11 15.24
CA THR A 526 -3.12 15.53 15.52
C THR A 526 -3.00 14.24 16.33
N PHE A 527 -2.20 13.28 15.85
CA PHE A 527 -1.96 11.99 16.50
C PHE A 527 -0.62 11.98 17.24
N ARG A 528 -0.61 12.60 18.42
CA ARG A 528 0.61 12.71 19.24
C ARG A 528 1.26 11.36 19.49
N GLY A 529 2.53 11.23 19.11
CA GLY A 529 3.34 10.03 19.32
C GLY A 529 3.14 8.91 18.28
N LEU A 530 2.36 9.15 17.22
CA LEU A 530 2.14 8.17 16.16
C LEU A 530 3.41 7.96 15.31
N GLN A 531 3.77 6.70 15.10
CA GLN A 531 4.94 6.32 14.29
C GLN A 531 4.58 6.38 12.80
N ILE A 532 5.31 7.18 12.03
CA ILE A 532 5.07 7.39 10.59
C ILE A 532 6.17 6.70 9.80
N GLY A 533 5.80 5.85 8.84
CA GLY A 533 6.75 5.10 8.00
C GLY A 533 7.45 5.89 6.90
N GLY A 534 7.33 7.22 6.92
CA GLY A 534 7.64 8.10 5.80
C GLY A 534 6.37 8.58 5.09
N CYS A 535 6.51 9.68 4.36
CA CYS A 535 5.47 10.26 3.53
C CYS A 535 5.93 10.21 2.07
N ILE A 536 5.09 9.65 1.19
CA ILE A 536 5.40 9.56 -0.24
C ILE A 536 4.59 10.61 -1.00
N VAL A 537 5.24 11.43 -1.84
CA VAL A 537 4.60 12.56 -2.55
C VAL A 537 4.40 12.25 -4.03
N ARG A 538 3.43 12.93 -4.66
CA ARG A 538 3.07 12.89 -6.10
C ARG A 538 2.54 11.55 -6.59
N ILE A 539 2.30 10.64 -5.68
CA ILE A 539 1.67 9.36 -5.94
C ILE A 539 0.52 9.30 -4.96
N SER A 540 -0.66 8.87 -5.34
CA SER A 540 -1.71 8.56 -4.36
C SER A 540 -2.79 7.69 -4.93
N VAL A 541 -3.20 6.74 -4.11
CA VAL A 541 -4.44 6.00 -4.28
C VAL A 541 -5.12 5.93 -2.93
N GLY A 542 -6.29 6.51 -2.83
CA GLY A 542 -7.13 6.39 -1.66
C GLY A 542 -8.54 6.81 -2.00
N PRO A 543 -9.45 6.76 -1.02
CA PRO A 543 -10.83 7.19 -1.23
C PRO A 543 -10.87 8.59 -1.83
N VAL A 544 -11.85 8.82 -2.71
CA VAL A 544 -12.12 10.16 -3.23
C VAL A 544 -12.45 11.09 -2.07
N ALA A 545 -11.65 12.14 -1.93
CA ALA A 545 -11.99 13.27 -1.09
C ALA A 545 -12.72 14.32 -1.94
N LEU A 546 -13.84 14.79 -1.40
CA LEU A 546 -14.52 15.95 -1.96
C LEU A 546 -13.82 17.24 -1.49
N PRO A 547 -13.99 18.35 -2.22
CA PRO A 547 -13.51 19.67 -1.82
C PRO A 547 -13.74 19.97 -0.33
N GLY A 548 -12.77 20.63 0.30
CA GLY A 548 -12.81 20.94 1.73
C GLY A 548 -12.51 19.75 2.67
N GLY A 549 -12.07 18.61 2.14
CA GLY A 549 -11.74 17.42 2.95
C GLY A 549 -12.97 16.62 3.38
N LEU A 550 -14.08 16.73 2.67
CA LEU A 550 -15.30 16.00 3.01
C LEU A 550 -15.18 14.54 2.56
N GLN A 551 -15.47 13.61 3.47
CA GLN A 551 -15.56 12.18 3.16
C GLN A 551 -16.96 11.84 2.65
N LEU A 552 -17.04 10.95 1.66
CA LEU A 552 -18.31 10.39 1.21
C LEU A 552 -18.94 9.54 2.32
N PRO A 553 -20.27 9.59 2.51
CA PRO A 553 -20.95 8.75 3.50
C PRO A 553 -20.69 7.26 3.25
N VAL A 554 -20.40 6.52 4.33
CA VAL A 554 -20.05 5.09 4.37
C VAL A 554 -21.04 4.16 3.62
N GLY A 555 -22.28 4.60 3.40
CA GLY A 555 -23.31 3.84 2.69
C GLY A 555 -23.18 3.83 1.16
N ARG A 556 -22.23 4.56 0.57
CA ARG A 556 -22.05 4.69 -0.88
C ARG A 556 -20.65 4.25 -1.27
N ASN A 557 -20.34 2.97 -1.03
CA ASN A 557 -19.12 2.34 -1.48
C ASN A 557 -19.21 2.00 -2.97
N VAL A 558 -19.23 3.02 -3.82
CA VAL A 558 -18.45 2.87 -5.04
C VAL A 558 -17.07 3.33 -4.61
N ALA A 559 -16.14 2.40 -4.42
CA ALA A 559 -14.75 2.72 -4.13
C ALA A 559 -14.19 3.54 -5.30
N GLN A 560 -14.42 4.85 -5.26
CA GLN A 560 -13.80 5.78 -6.17
C GLN A 560 -12.45 6.09 -5.57
N VAL A 561 -11.41 5.98 -6.42
CA VAL A 561 -10.04 6.33 -6.07
C VAL A 561 -9.59 7.41 -7.03
N GLN A 562 -8.94 8.44 -6.49
CA GLN A 562 -8.43 9.55 -7.28
C GLN A 562 -6.92 9.71 -7.07
N ALA A 563 -6.23 10.02 -8.17
CA ALA A 563 -4.84 10.45 -8.14
C ALA A 563 -4.75 11.87 -7.57
N HIS A 564 -3.57 12.33 -7.16
CA HIS A 564 -3.32 13.71 -6.69
C HIS A 564 -4.11 14.15 -5.45
N THR A 565 -4.81 13.24 -4.77
CA THR A 565 -5.45 13.47 -3.47
C THR A 565 -4.47 13.10 -2.36
N THR A 566 -4.37 13.89 -1.29
CA THR A 566 -3.58 13.48 -0.11
C THR A 566 -4.36 12.46 0.68
N CYS A 567 -3.81 11.27 0.90
CA CYS A 567 -4.46 10.18 1.61
C CYS A 567 -3.50 9.41 2.52
N GLY A 568 -4.05 8.56 3.37
CA GLY A 568 -3.24 7.71 4.22
C GLY A 568 -4.05 6.70 5.02
N ALA A 569 -3.30 5.81 5.64
CA ALA A 569 -3.81 4.70 6.43
C ALA A 569 -3.32 4.86 7.87
N ILE A 570 -4.27 4.96 8.81
CA ILE A 570 -3.98 4.87 10.25
C ILE A 570 -4.27 3.44 10.69
N PHE A 571 -3.23 2.72 11.09
CA PHE A 571 -3.35 1.39 11.65
C PHE A 571 -3.82 1.51 13.09
N TYR A 572 -4.82 0.71 13.47
CA TYR A 572 -5.44 0.82 14.78
C TYR A 572 -5.89 -0.55 15.32
N THR A 573 -6.01 -0.67 16.64
CA THR A 573 -6.64 -1.84 17.27
C THR A 573 -8.14 -1.64 17.41
N LYS A 574 -8.91 -2.58 16.88
CA LYS A 574 -10.35 -2.66 17.10
C LYS A 574 -10.64 -2.89 18.60
N ALA A 575 -11.73 -2.30 19.08
CA ALA A 575 -12.17 -2.40 20.47
C ALA A 575 -12.81 -3.77 20.79
#